data_AF-A0A9X7J4G1-F1
#
_entry.id   AF-A0A9X7J4G1-F1
#
_cell.length_a   1.000
_cell.length_b   1.000
_cell.length_c   1.000
_cell.angle_alpha   90.00
_cell.angle_beta   90.00
_cell.angle_gamma   90.00
#
_symmetry.space_group_name_H-M   'P 1'
#
loop_
_entity.id
_entity.type
_entity.pdbx_description
1 polymer ?
#
loop_
_entity_poly.entity_id
_entity_poly.type
_entity_poly.pdbx_seq_one_letter_code
_entity_poly.pdbx_strand_id
1 'polypeptide(L)'
;MSWLLFIGGVIVGFLVRYLWEIKTERNLQFNWLQYLLMAVWVVWVGFGIIFVGLSIGEYEIRAASLGGMIFGVVAVLGLIGLRILYLRQNEVPAPASKAMGQSKDTRLNQAGQ
;
A
#
# COMPACT_ATOMS: atom_id res chain seq x y z
N MET A 1 -5.48 -9.57 -29.76
CA MET A 1 -5.70 -9.67 -28.30
C MET A 1 -4.41 -9.54 -27.48
N SER A 2 -3.24 -9.97 -27.98
CA SER A 2 -1.96 -9.96 -27.25
C SER A 2 -1.42 -8.56 -26.89
N TRP A 3 -1.77 -7.53 -27.66
CA TRP A 3 -1.23 -6.17 -27.49
C TRP A 3 -1.72 -5.46 -26.20
N LEU A 4 -2.94 -5.75 -25.74
CA LEU A 4 -3.47 -5.17 -24.50
C LEU A 4 -2.75 -5.73 -23.26
N LEU A 5 -2.46 -7.03 -23.26
CA LEU A 5 -1.65 -7.66 -22.21
C LEU A 5 -0.21 -7.14 -22.23
N PHE A 6 0.33 -6.87 -23.42
CA PHE A 6 1.66 -6.29 -23.57
C PHE A 6 1.72 -4.87 -23.00
N ILE A 7 0.78 -3.99 -23.36
CA ILE A 7 0.72 -2.62 -22.82
C ILE A 7 0.47 -2.65 -21.30
N GLY A 8 -0.44 -3.50 -20.83
CA GLY A 8 -0.69 -3.70 -19.40
C GLY A 8 0.58 -4.13 -18.65
N GLY A 9 1.33 -5.09 -19.20
CA GLY A 9 2.60 -5.54 -18.64
C GLY A 9 3.67 -4.45 -18.58
N VAL A 10 3.79 -3.62 -19.63
CA VAL A 10 4.74 -2.50 -19.66
C VAL A 10 4.41 -1.45 -18.60
N ILE A 11 3.13 -1.09 -18.45
CA ILE A 11 2.68 -0.12 -17.43
C ILE A 11 2.94 -0.66 -16.02
N VAL A 12 2.63 -1.93 -15.77
CA VAL A 12 2.90 -2.59 -14.49
C VAL A 12 4.40 -2.65 -14.20
N GLY A 13 5.23 -2.98 -15.20
CA GLY A 13 6.69 -3.00 -15.05
C GLY A 13 7.26 -1.63 -14.66
N PHE A 14 6.76 -0.56 -15.27
CA PHE A 14 7.17 0.81 -14.92
C PHE A 14 6.74 1.19 -13.50
N LEU A 15 5.52 0.83 -13.10
CA LEU A 15 5.01 1.06 -11.75
C LEU A 15 5.84 0.33 -10.70
N VAL A 16 6.16 -0.95 -10.93
CA VAL A 16 6.98 -1.75 -10.00
C VAL A 16 8.37 -1.15 -9.83
N ARG A 17 9.00 -0.73 -10.93
CA ARG A 17 10.32 -0.08 -10.89
C ARG A 17 10.28 1.23 -10.10
N TYR A 18 9.27 2.06 -10.33
CA TYR A 18 9.08 3.33 -9.63
C TYR A 18 8.79 3.13 -8.12
N LEU A 19 7.96 2.14 -7.78
CA LEU A 19 7.69 1.74 -6.39
C LEU A 19 8.96 1.26 -5.68
N TRP A 20 9.85 0.57 -6.40
CA TRP A 20 11.12 0.07 -5.86
C TRP A 20 12.11 1.18 -5.54
N GLU A 21 12.22 2.21 -6.40
CA GLU A 21 13.03 3.40 -6.15
C GLU A 21 12.53 4.15 -4.90
N ILE A 22 11.22 4.41 -4.82
CA ILE A 22 10.62 5.10 -3.66
C ILE A 22 10.86 4.34 -2.35
N LYS A 23 10.74 3.01 -2.38
CA LYS A 23 10.99 2.17 -1.19
C LYS A 23 12.44 2.29 -0.72
N THR A 24 13.38 2.29 -1.67
CA THR A 24 14.81 2.36 -1.39
C THR A 24 15.21 3.71 -0.79
N GLU A 25 14.61 4.80 -1.26
CA GLU A 25 14.89 6.15 -0.76
C GLU A 25 14.26 6.44 0.61
N ARG A 26 13.09 5.89 0.92
CA ARG A 26 12.32 6.24 2.12
C ARG A 26 12.63 5.40 3.37
N ASN A 27 13.44 4.35 3.26
CA ASN A 27 13.77 3.41 4.36
C ASN A 27 12.53 3.03 5.20
N LEU A 28 11.41 2.77 4.52
CA LEU A 28 10.14 2.46 5.15
C LEU A 28 10.21 1.08 5.80
N GLN A 29 10.22 1.05 7.13
CA GLN A 29 10.10 -0.17 7.93
C GLN A 29 8.66 -0.67 7.86
N PHE A 30 8.29 -1.29 6.73
CA PHE A 30 7.01 -1.95 6.59
C PHE A 30 6.97 -3.19 7.49
N ASN A 31 5.91 -3.29 8.30
CA ASN A 31 5.62 -4.50 9.06
C ASN A 31 5.33 -5.66 8.10
N TRP A 32 5.68 -6.90 8.46
CA TRP A 32 5.44 -8.09 7.65
C TRP A 32 3.99 -8.21 7.16
N LEU A 33 3.03 -7.84 8.01
CA LEU A 33 1.61 -7.76 7.65
C LEU A 33 1.33 -6.78 6.49
N GLN A 34 2.03 -5.66 6.42
CA GLN A 34 1.88 -4.70 5.33
C GLN A 34 2.41 -5.28 4.00
N TYR A 35 3.49 -6.08 4.05
CA TYR A 35 3.96 -6.82 2.88
C TYR A 35 2.97 -7.88 2.42
N LEU A 36 2.43 -8.67 3.34
CA LEU A 36 1.40 -9.66 3.01
C LEU A 36 0.18 -8.98 2.37
N LEU A 37 -0.27 -7.87 2.95
CA LEU A 37 -1.39 -7.10 2.44
C LEU A 37 -1.10 -6.56 1.03
N MET A 38 0.09 -6.01 0.78
CA MET A 38 0.52 -5.60 -0.56
C MET A 38 0.56 -6.77 -1.54
N ALA A 39 1.05 -7.94 -1.12
CA ALA A 39 1.11 -9.12 -2.00
C ALA A 39 -0.29 -9.59 -2.40
N VAL A 40 -1.19 -9.75 -1.42
CA VAL A 40 -2.61 -10.09 -1.66
C VAL A 40 -3.25 -9.06 -2.57
N TRP A 41 -2.93 -7.79 -2.37
CA TRP A 41 -3.44 -6.69 -3.19
C TRP A 41 -2.99 -6.77 -4.65
N VAL A 42 -1.70 -6.99 -4.89
CA VAL A 42 -1.15 -7.14 -6.24
C VAL A 42 -1.76 -8.35 -6.94
N VAL A 43 -1.93 -9.46 -6.22
CA VAL A 43 -2.60 -10.67 -6.76
C VAL A 43 -4.05 -10.36 -7.15
N TRP A 44 -4.80 -9.66 -6.29
CA TRP A 44 -6.18 -9.27 -6.57
C TRP A 44 -6.31 -8.41 -7.83
N VAL A 45 -5.51 -7.34 -7.92
CA VAL A 45 -5.53 -6.44 -9.08
C VAL A 45 -5.06 -7.16 -10.34
N GLY A 46 -3.99 -7.96 -10.26
CA GLY A 46 -3.47 -8.74 -11.38
C GLY A 46 -4.51 -9.75 -11.90
N PHE A 47 -5.17 -10.47 -10.99
CA PHE A 47 -6.25 -11.38 -11.34
C PHE A 47 -7.41 -10.66 -12.01
N GLY A 48 -7.83 -9.50 -11.50
CA GLY A 48 -8.89 -8.69 -12.10
C GLY A 48 -8.58 -8.24 -13.53
N ILE A 49 -7.33 -7.81 -13.79
CA ILE A 49 -6.89 -7.43 -15.14
C ILE A 49 -6.93 -8.64 -16.08
N ILE A 50 -6.43 -9.79 -15.65
CA ILE A 50 -6.45 -11.03 -16.45
C ILE A 50 -7.88 -11.46 -16.74
N PHE A 51 -8.75 -11.47 -15.73
CA PHE A 51 -10.16 -11.84 -15.86
C PHE A 51 -10.86 -10.96 -16.89
N VAL A 52 -10.75 -9.64 -16.77
CA VAL A 52 -11.35 -8.69 -17.73
C VAL A 52 -10.78 -8.90 -19.13
N GLY A 53 -9.46 -9.09 -19.25
CA GLY A 53 -8.81 -9.36 -20.53
C GLY A 53 -9.31 -10.65 -21.20
N LEU A 54 -9.49 -11.72 -20.43
CA LEU A 54 -10.04 -12.99 -20.91
C LEU A 54 -11.51 -12.87 -21.30
N SER A 55 -12.34 -12.23 -20.48
CA SER A 55 -13.77 -12.05 -20.80
C SER A 55 -14.00 -11.18 -22.04
N ILE A 56 -13.19 -10.13 -22.26
CA ILE A 56 -13.19 -9.38 -23.52
C ILE A 56 -12.73 -10.29 -24.67
N GLY A 57 -11.76 -11.17 -24.39
CA GLY A 57 -11.24 -12.21 -25.28
C GLY A 57 -12.33 -13.15 -25.82
N GLU A 58 -13.24 -13.55 -24.94
CA GLU A 58 -14.32 -14.48 -25.24
C GLU A 58 -15.60 -13.79 -25.74
N TYR A 59 -15.52 -12.49 -26.06
CA TYR A 59 -16.65 -11.65 -26.47
C TYR A 59 -17.77 -11.53 -25.42
N GLU A 60 -17.48 -11.86 -24.16
CA GLU A 60 -18.39 -11.71 -23.03
C GLU A 60 -18.27 -10.31 -22.39
N ILE A 61 -18.65 -9.27 -23.14
CA ILE A 61 -18.56 -7.86 -22.71
C ILE A 61 -19.30 -7.61 -21.38
N ARG A 62 -20.39 -8.33 -21.12
CA ARG A 62 -21.15 -8.20 -19.88
C ARG A 62 -20.38 -8.74 -18.66
N ALA A 63 -19.70 -9.87 -18.80
CA ALA A 63 -18.85 -10.43 -17.74
C ALA A 63 -17.63 -9.53 -17.50
N ALA A 64 -17.00 -9.03 -18.57
CA ALA A 64 -15.87 -8.12 -18.49
C ALA A 64 -16.21 -6.82 -17.77
N SER A 65 -17.35 -6.19 -18.09
CA SER A 65 -17.76 -4.92 -17.48
C SER A 65 -18.15 -5.09 -16.01
N LEU A 66 -18.87 -6.16 -15.67
CA LEU A 66 -19.23 -6.46 -14.28
C LEU A 66 -17.98 -6.80 -13.44
N GLY A 67 -17.10 -7.65 -13.97
CA GLY A 67 -15.84 -8.01 -13.33
C GLY A 67 -14.95 -6.79 -13.11
N GLY A 68 -14.76 -5.97 -14.14
CA GLY A 68 -13.98 -4.73 -14.05
C GLY A 68 -14.53 -3.77 -13.01
N MET A 69 -15.86 -3.65 -12.90
CA MET A 69 -16.49 -2.84 -11.86
C MET A 69 -16.22 -3.39 -10.46
N ILE A 70 -16.42 -4.69 -10.22
CA ILE A 70 -16.22 -5.30 -8.91
C ILE A 70 -14.75 -5.23 -8.49
N PHE A 71 -13.83 -5.69 -9.34
CA PHE A 71 -12.40 -5.66 -9.06
C PHE A 71 -11.89 -4.22 -8.92
N GLY A 72 -12.36 -3.31 -9.75
CA GLY A 72 -12.01 -1.90 -9.72
C GLY A 72 -12.50 -1.17 -8.46
N VAL A 73 -13.75 -1.37 -8.05
CA VAL A 73 -14.30 -0.75 -6.83
C VAL A 73 -13.55 -1.26 -5.60
N VAL A 74 -13.34 -2.58 -5.49
CA VAL A 74 -12.57 -3.15 -4.39
C VAL A 74 -11.16 -2.58 -4.40
N ALA A 75 -10.52 -2.45 -5.58
CA ALA A 75 -9.21 -1.82 -5.73
C ALA A 75 -9.19 -0.36 -5.21
N VAL A 76 -10.16 0.47 -5.58
CA VAL A 76 -10.19 1.85 -5.08
C VAL A 76 -10.35 1.89 -3.56
N LEU A 77 -11.26 1.07 -3.00
CA LEU A 77 -11.51 1.03 -1.56
C LEU A 77 -10.28 0.59 -0.74
N GLY A 78 -9.57 -0.46 -1.17
CA GLY A 78 -8.37 -0.88 -0.45
C GLY A 78 -7.22 0.13 -0.56
N LEU A 79 -7.13 0.87 -1.66
CA LEU A 79 -6.14 1.95 -1.78
C LEU A 79 -6.46 3.14 -0.84
N ILE A 80 -7.74 3.49 -0.70
CA ILE A 80 -8.21 4.46 0.30
C ILE A 80 -7.93 3.96 1.71
N GLY A 81 -8.24 2.69 2.02
CA GLY A 81 -7.98 2.08 3.32
C GLY A 81 -6.50 2.10 3.68
N LEU A 82 -5.63 1.73 2.74
CA LEU A 82 -4.18 1.76 2.92
C LEU A 82 -3.68 3.18 3.19
N ARG A 83 -4.20 4.18 2.45
CA ARG A 83 -3.86 5.60 2.66
C ARG A 83 -4.25 6.08 4.05
N ILE A 84 -5.44 5.74 4.53
CA ILE A 84 -5.91 6.09 5.88
C ILE A 84 -5.01 5.46 6.93
N LEU A 85 -4.65 4.18 6.76
CA LEU A 85 -3.80 3.45 7.69
C LEU A 85 -2.38 4.03 7.75
N TYR A 86 -1.84 4.43 6.60
CA TYR A 86 -0.54 5.11 6.50
C TYR A 86 -0.56 6.48 7.17
N LEU A 87 -1.61 7.28 6.98
CA LEU A 87 -1.74 8.59 7.63
C LEU A 87 -1.85 8.46 9.15
N ARG A 88 -2.64 7.50 9.66
CA ARG A 88 -2.76 7.24 11.09
C ARG A 88 -1.44 6.83 11.75
N GLN A 89 -0.56 6.11 11.05
CA GLN A 89 0.76 5.75 11.59
C GLN A 89 1.65 6.98 11.81
N ASN A 90 1.46 8.05 11.03
CA ASN A 90 2.26 9.28 11.15
C ASN A 90 1.71 10.25 12.22
N GLU A 91 0.46 10.07 12.66
CA GLU A 91 -0.19 10.95 13.64
C GLU A 91 -0.09 10.45 15.09
N VAL A 92 0.45 9.24 15.36
CA VAL A 92 0.63 8.77 16.74
C VAL A 92 1.71 9.63 17.42
N PRO A 93 1.35 10.52 18.38
CA PRO A 93 2.35 11.26 19.11
C PRO A 93 3.18 10.27 19.92
N ALA A 94 4.50 10.43 19.87
CA ALA A 94 5.44 9.58 20.60
C ALA A 94 4.95 9.36 22.04
N PRO A 95 4.94 8.10 22.54
CA PRO A 95 4.44 7.82 23.87
C PRO A 95 5.17 8.72 24.87
N ALA A 96 4.41 9.38 25.72
CA ALA A 96 4.83 10.32 26.75
C ALA A 96 5.74 9.69 27.85
N SER A 97 6.46 8.60 27.56
CA SER A 97 7.38 7.97 28.49
C SER A 97 8.70 8.73 28.62
N LYS A 98 9.04 9.64 27.69
CA LYS A 98 10.24 10.49 27.81
C LYS A 98 10.05 11.72 28.71
N ALA A 99 8.81 12.13 28.99
CA ALA A 99 8.55 13.27 29.88
C ALA A 99 8.81 12.94 31.37
N MET A 100 8.82 11.65 31.75
CA MET A 100 9.02 11.23 33.14
C MET A 100 10.50 11.01 33.50
N GLY A 101 11.39 10.87 32.51
CA GLY A 101 12.83 10.72 32.73
C GLY A 101 13.54 12.04 33.06
N GLN A 102 13.16 13.14 32.41
CA GLN A 102 13.82 14.45 32.61
C GLN A 102 13.52 15.11 33.97
N SER A 103 12.42 14.75 34.63
CA SER A 103 12.08 15.31 35.94
C SER A 103 13.01 14.83 37.06
N LYS A 104 13.58 13.62 36.94
CA LYS A 104 14.52 13.10 37.96
C LYS A 104 15.90 13.76 37.84
N ASP A 105 16.39 13.95 36.62
CA ASP A 105 17.73 14.50 36.40
C ASP A 105 17.82 15.98 36.80
N THR A 106 16.72 16.73 36.65
CA THR A 106 16.66 18.14 37.05
C THR A 106 16.64 18.32 38.57
N ARG A 107 16.07 17.36 39.32
CA ARG A 107 16.04 17.39 40.79
C ARG A 107 17.36 17.00 41.45
N LEU A 108 18.15 16.15 40.80
CA LEU A 108 19.47 15.75 41.31
C LEU A 108 20.50 16.88 41.20
N ASN A 109 20.37 17.77 40.21
CA ASN A 109 21.30 18.90 40.04
C ASN A 109 21.01 20.08 40.99
N GLN A 110 19.82 20.13 41.61
CA GLN A 110 19.45 21.17 42.59
C GLN A 110 19.69 20.76 44.05
N ALA A 111 20.00 19.48 44.33
CA ALA A 111 20.31 19.00 45.67
C ALA A 111 21.83 18.98 45.97
N GLY A 112 22.66 19.39 45.01
CA GLY A 112 24.14 19.39 45.10
C GLY A 112 24.79 20.78 45.09
N GLN A 113 24.00 21.86 45.20
CA GLN A 113 24.47 23.24 45.42
C GLN A 113 23.90 23.76 46.73
#